data_AF-A0A9D2R9A2-F1
#
_entry.id   AF-A0A9D2R9A2-F1
#
_cell.length_a   1.000
_cell.length_b   1.000
_cell.length_c   1.000
_cell.angle_alpha   90.00
_cell.angle_beta   90.00
_cell.angle_gamma   90.00
#
_symmetry.space_group_name_H-M   'P 1'
#
loop_
_entity.id
_entity.type
_entity.pdbx_description
1 polymer ?
#
loop_
_entity_poly.entity_id
_entity_poly.type
_entity_poly.pdbx_seq_one_letter_code
_entity_poly.pdbx_strand_id
1 'polypeptide(L)'
;MKFHVLTLFPEMIENAVHTSITGRALKKGTLSLHTVNIRDFSDNKHMRVDDYPYGGGAGMVMQPEPVFRAWKSVAGADCVNREKMPRCIYLTPQGKVLNQTMVEELAMEEELILLCGHYEGIDERVLEEVVTDYVSIGDYVLTGGELAACVLIDAVSRFVPGVLSNQESSQFESMQDHLLEYPHYTRPEAWHDRKVPEVLLQGDHRKIQAWRLEQSVERTRQRRPDLLEKNRQVTAAFFSPTGGTRKTVEIFTEFLTQNPRYLDLGRRKLRKEKWKFSSKDFLVAAAPVYGGQLPDIQEPLFSNLQGEKTPCVIMAAYGNRHYDDTLAQMQHRLEKQGFICIGAIAPIVPHVYSEVLGNGRPDEKDVQILRRFAVETKKRVENGEKYGFVSVQLPGNPEPAPKQMKPVKKYFRRELCRNCQACVQKCPVNGISQETLEIREDLCLNCMACVKVCAAGARTCDCSQVAEYLEKNYRAPKEIQYF
;
A
#
# COMPACT_ATOMS: atom_id res chain seq x y z
N MET A 1 -3.01 13.74 12.11
CA MET A 1 -1.65 14.19 11.76
C MET A 1 -1.41 15.56 12.39
N LYS A 2 -0.32 15.70 13.13
CA LYS A 2 0.11 16.97 13.73
C LYS A 2 1.45 17.40 13.13
N PHE A 3 1.54 18.67 12.73
CA PHE A 3 2.78 19.26 12.27
C PHE A 3 3.30 20.26 13.30
N HIS A 4 4.55 20.08 13.71
CA HIS A 4 5.32 21.03 14.50
C HIS A 4 6.36 21.67 13.59
N VAL A 5 6.43 22.99 13.51
CA VAL A 5 7.41 23.67 12.65
C VAL A 5 8.29 24.56 13.50
N LEU A 6 9.56 24.17 13.64
CA LEU A 6 10.58 24.95 14.33
C LEU A 6 11.18 25.91 13.31
N THR A 7 10.94 27.20 13.48
CA THR A 7 11.29 28.23 12.48
C THR A 7 11.62 29.56 13.14
N LEU A 8 12.27 30.43 12.37
CA LEU A 8 12.43 31.84 12.70
C LEU A 8 11.26 32.70 12.22
N PHE A 9 10.38 32.18 11.36
CA PHE A 9 9.30 32.96 10.74
C PHE A 9 7.95 32.21 10.81
N PRO A 10 7.36 32.02 12.01
CA PRO A 10 6.07 31.34 12.20
C PRO A 10 4.97 31.83 11.26
N GLU A 11 4.83 33.15 11.11
CA GLU A 11 3.78 33.77 10.29
C GLU A 11 3.82 33.32 8.82
N MET A 12 5.01 33.03 8.28
CA MET A 12 5.17 32.58 6.90
C MET A 12 4.52 31.20 6.70
N ILE A 13 4.70 30.30 7.67
CA ILE A 13 4.11 28.96 7.66
C ILE A 13 2.60 29.04 7.87
N GLU A 14 2.17 29.78 8.89
CA GLU A 14 0.75 29.92 9.23
C GLU A 14 -0.04 30.49 8.04
N ASN A 15 0.45 31.56 7.44
CA ASN A 15 -0.22 32.20 6.31
C ASN A 15 -0.35 31.27 5.09
N ALA A 16 0.64 30.42 4.83
CA ALA A 16 0.58 29.44 3.76
C ALA A 16 -0.41 28.31 4.08
N VAL A 17 -0.26 27.68 5.25
CA VAL A 17 -0.96 26.43 5.59
C VAL A 17 -2.43 26.67 5.97
N HIS A 18 -2.79 27.84 6.50
CA HIS A 18 -4.19 28.17 6.85
C HIS A 18 -5.10 28.44 5.66
N THR A 19 -4.60 28.38 4.42
CA THR A 19 -5.37 28.63 3.20
C THR A 19 -5.81 27.33 2.51
N SER A 20 -6.76 27.43 1.58
CA SER A 20 -7.18 26.32 0.70
C SER A 20 -7.54 25.02 1.43
N ILE A 21 -7.06 23.86 0.93
CA ILE A 21 -7.38 22.52 1.42
C ILE A 21 -6.81 22.24 2.81
N THR A 22 -5.55 22.62 3.07
CA THR A 22 -4.90 22.49 4.37
C THR A 22 -5.62 23.32 5.42
N GLY A 23 -6.02 24.55 5.09
CA GLY A 23 -6.82 25.41 5.97
C GLY A 23 -8.18 24.82 6.31
N ARG A 24 -8.88 24.21 5.33
CA ARG A 24 -10.13 23.47 5.61
C ARG A 24 -9.90 22.27 6.52
N ALA A 25 -8.80 21.54 6.31
CA ALA A 25 -8.44 20.38 7.12
C ALA A 25 -8.06 20.74 8.55
N LEU A 26 -7.37 21.87 8.77
CA LEU A 26 -7.13 22.44 10.10
C LEU A 26 -8.44 22.80 10.81
N LYS A 27 -9.36 23.50 10.12
CA LYS A 27 -10.68 23.85 10.69
C LYS A 27 -11.53 22.63 11.07
N LYS A 28 -11.37 21.51 10.36
CA LYS A 28 -12.03 20.23 10.66
C LYS A 28 -11.34 19.43 11.77
N GLY A 29 -10.14 19.81 12.20
CA GLY A 29 -9.34 19.05 13.17
C GLY A 29 -8.70 17.77 12.59
N THR A 30 -8.75 17.55 11.28
CA THR A 30 -8.05 16.42 10.63
C THR A 30 -6.53 16.62 10.59
N LEU A 31 -6.11 17.88 10.60
CA LEU A 31 -4.72 18.31 10.75
C LEU A 31 -4.63 19.27 11.94
N SER A 32 -3.45 19.36 12.55
CA SER A 32 -3.08 20.47 13.43
C SER A 32 -1.70 21.01 13.06
N LEU A 33 -1.51 22.31 13.25
CA LEU A 33 -0.24 23.00 13.04
C LEU A 33 0.16 23.70 14.35
N HIS A 34 1.40 23.50 14.78
CA HIS A 34 2.02 24.23 15.87
C HIS A 34 3.36 24.77 15.40
N THR A 35 3.42 26.07 15.20
CA THR A 35 4.63 26.81 14.85
C THR A 35 5.36 27.21 16.13
N VAL A 36 6.68 27.02 16.15
CA VAL A 36 7.54 27.31 17.30
C VAL A 36 8.63 28.24 16.85
N ASN A 37 8.64 29.46 17.41
CA ASN A 37 9.68 30.43 17.15
C ASN A 37 10.94 30.05 17.93
N ILE A 38 12.01 29.66 17.23
CA ILE A 38 13.27 29.24 17.88
C ILE A 38 13.88 30.37 18.72
N ARG A 39 13.56 31.64 18.41
CA ARG A 39 14.03 32.81 19.18
C ARG A 39 13.56 32.83 20.62
N ASP A 40 12.40 32.23 20.90
CA ASP A 40 11.81 32.18 22.25
C ASP A 40 12.63 31.29 23.20
N PHE A 41 13.57 30.51 22.66
CA PHE A 41 14.44 29.59 23.40
C PHE A 41 15.88 30.09 23.52
N SER A 42 16.15 31.32 23.11
CA SER A 42 17.46 31.97 23.28
C SER A 42 17.68 32.39 24.74
N ASP A 43 18.89 32.15 25.26
CA ASP A 43 19.31 32.58 26.60
C ASP A 43 19.74 34.05 26.67
N ASN A 44 19.89 34.72 25.53
CA ASN A 44 20.38 36.09 25.51
C ASN A 44 19.23 37.10 25.45
N LYS A 45 19.44 38.27 26.09
CA LYS A 45 18.47 39.37 26.16
C LYS A 45 18.04 39.93 24.79
N HIS A 46 18.78 39.61 23.73
CA HIS A 46 18.54 40.06 22.37
C HIS A 46 17.83 39.02 21.50
N MET A 47 17.46 37.85 22.07
CA MET A 47 16.84 36.73 21.38
C MET A 47 17.60 36.26 20.12
N ARG A 48 18.94 36.43 20.13
CA ARG A 48 19.83 36.01 19.05
C ARG A 48 19.98 34.48 19.08
N VAL A 49 19.92 33.85 17.92
CA VAL A 49 19.90 32.39 17.75
C VAL A 49 20.99 31.91 16.80
N ASP A 50 21.92 32.79 16.46
CA ASP A 50 22.95 32.57 15.46
C ASP A 50 24.28 33.18 15.91
N ASP A 51 25.40 32.59 15.46
CA ASP A 51 26.72 33.15 15.67
C ASP A 51 27.67 32.90 14.49
N TYR A 52 28.85 33.51 14.54
CA TYR A 52 29.88 33.29 13.53
C TYR A 52 30.35 31.82 13.51
N PRO A 53 30.57 31.22 12.33
CA PRO A 53 31.07 29.86 12.24
C PRO A 53 32.50 29.74 12.78
N TYR A 54 32.77 28.67 13.53
CA TYR A 54 34.15 28.26 13.80
C TYR A 54 34.83 27.87 12.48
N GLY A 55 36.11 28.21 12.32
CA GLY A 55 36.87 28.01 11.08
C GLY A 55 36.86 29.20 10.12
N GLY A 56 36.09 30.25 10.43
CA GLY A 56 35.94 31.42 9.56
C GLY A 56 34.96 31.17 8.40
N GLY A 57 34.70 32.21 7.60
CA GLY A 57 33.70 32.18 6.54
C GLY A 57 32.77 33.40 6.60
N ALA A 58 32.01 33.61 5.53
CA ALA A 58 30.93 34.59 5.51
C ALA A 58 29.64 33.96 6.09
N GLY A 59 28.75 34.80 6.61
CA GLY A 59 27.45 34.36 7.11
C GLY A 59 27.44 33.97 8.60
N MET A 60 26.30 33.43 9.02
CA MET A 60 25.98 33.06 10.39
C MET A 60 25.52 31.60 10.45
N VAL A 61 25.71 30.93 11.58
CA VAL A 61 25.22 29.57 11.84
C VAL A 61 24.29 29.59 13.03
N MET A 62 23.14 28.92 12.93
CA MET A 62 22.20 28.82 14.05
C MET A 62 22.81 28.01 15.20
N GLN A 63 22.70 28.56 16.41
CA GLN A 63 23.27 27.99 17.63
C GLN A 63 22.55 26.69 18.02
N PRO A 64 23.26 25.72 18.62
CA PRO A 64 22.68 24.42 18.95
C PRO A 64 21.62 24.50 20.07
N GLU A 65 21.87 25.30 21.12
CA GLU A 65 21.04 25.30 22.33
C GLU A 65 19.60 25.80 22.09
N PRO A 66 19.35 26.94 21.40
CA PRO A 66 17.98 27.36 21.12
C PRO A 66 17.21 26.34 20.27
N VAL A 67 17.87 25.71 19.30
CA VAL A 67 17.27 24.67 18.45
C VAL A 67 16.90 23.44 19.28
N PHE A 68 17.83 22.95 20.12
CA PHE A 68 17.59 21.80 20.97
C PHE A 68 16.41 22.03 21.92
N ARG A 69 16.34 23.20 22.55
CA ARG A 69 15.23 23.55 23.46
C ARG A 69 13.90 23.69 22.75
N ALA A 70 13.89 24.30 21.56
CA ALA A 70 12.69 24.38 20.73
C ALA A 70 12.18 22.99 20.35
N TRP A 71 13.08 22.10 19.91
CA TRP A 71 12.76 20.69 19.65
C TRP A 71 12.25 19.96 20.89
N LYS A 72 12.93 20.10 22.02
CA LYS A 72 12.54 19.47 23.30
C LYS A 72 11.16 19.92 23.78
N SER A 73 10.77 21.17 23.49
CA SER A 73 9.46 21.72 23.85
C SER A 73 8.29 21.02 23.15
N VAL A 74 8.52 20.46 21.95
CA VAL A 74 7.51 19.74 21.17
C VAL A 74 7.65 18.23 21.30
N ALA A 75 8.87 17.70 21.34
CA ALA A 75 9.12 16.25 21.46
C ALA A 75 8.64 15.67 22.81
N GLY A 76 8.42 16.51 23.82
CA GLY A 76 7.87 16.14 25.12
C GLY A 76 8.87 15.44 26.05
N ALA A 77 8.38 15.03 27.24
CA ALA A 77 9.20 14.41 28.29
C ALA A 77 9.61 12.95 27.99
N ASP A 78 8.98 12.31 27.01
CA ASP A 78 9.21 10.91 26.61
C ASP A 78 10.38 10.72 25.63
N CYS A 79 11.24 11.75 25.47
CA CYS A 79 12.45 11.72 24.63
C CYS A 79 13.48 10.62 25.01
N VAL A 80 13.21 9.85 26.06
CA VAL A 80 13.99 8.68 26.49
C VAL A 80 13.69 7.45 25.61
N ASN A 81 12.49 7.34 25.03
CA ASN A 81 12.13 6.22 24.15
C ASN A 81 12.15 6.65 22.67
N ARG A 82 13.26 6.34 21.98
CA ARG A 82 13.44 6.64 20.56
C ARG A 82 12.36 6.05 19.65
N GLU A 83 11.72 4.95 20.01
CA GLU A 83 10.66 4.32 19.21
C GLU A 83 9.34 5.11 19.21
N LYS A 84 9.17 6.04 20.15
CA LYS A 84 7.96 6.87 20.29
C LYS A 84 8.21 8.35 19.99
N MET A 85 9.44 8.73 19.64
CA MET A 85 9.74 10.12 19.32
C MET A 85 9.17 10.48 17.94
N PRO A 86 8.49 11.64 17.81
CA PRO A 86 8.12 12.16 16.50
C PRO A 86 9.37 12.32 15.62
N ARG A 87 9.21 12.02 14.32
CA ARG A 87 10.30 12.24 13.35
C ARG A 87 10.59 13.73 13.24
N CYS A 88 11.87 14.08 13.32
CA CYS A 88 12.36 15.44 13.16
C CYS A 88 13.08 15.56 11.83
N ILE A 89 12.45 16.27 10.90
CA ILE A 89 12.90 16.41 9.52
C ILE A 89 13.61 17.74 9.38
N TYR A 90 14.91 17.71 9.11
CA TYR A 90 15.66 18.90 8.73
C TYR A 90 15.54 19.14 7.22
N LEU A 91 15.08 20.34 6.88
CA LEU A 91 14.87 20.76 5.50
C LEU A 91 16.15 21.39 4.96
N THR A 92 16.84 20.65 4.10
CA THR A 92 18.20 20.99 3.63
C THR A 92 18.44 20.49 2.20
N PRO A 93 19.18 21.24 1.37
CA PRO A 93 19.58 20.76 0.04
C PRO A 93 20.49 19.52 0.09
N GLN A 94 21.10 19.21 1.24
CA GLN A 94 21.96 18.03 1.44
C GLN A 94 21.15 16.73 1.65
N GLY A 95 19.84 16.86 1.89
CA GLY A 95 18.96 15.74 2.17
C GLY A 95 18.59 14.91 0.95
N LYS A 96 17.87 13.81 1.19
CA LYS A 96 17.25 13.05 0.11
C LYS A 96 16.19 13.92 -0.57
N VAL A 97 16.17 13.95 -1.89
CA VAL A 97 15.16 14.68 -2.65
C VAL A 97 13.78 14.07 -2.38
N LEU A 98 12.83 14.92 -1.97
CA LEU A 98 11.45 14.57 -1.67
C LEU A 98 10.83 13.88 -2.89
N ASN A 99 10.26 12.71 -2.66
CA ASN A 99 9.57 11.93 -3.68
C ASN A 99 8.21 11.45 -3.17
N GLN A 100 7.41 10.88 -4.06
CA GLN A 100 6.04 10.49 -3.74
C GLN A 100 5.98 9.37 -2.68
N THR A 101 6.91 8.42 -2.71
CA THR A 101 6.99 7.33 -1.72
C THR A 101 7.32 7.85 -0.33
N MET A 102 8.21 8.83 -0.22
CA MET A 102 8.52 9.52 1.04
C MET A 102 7.31 10.30 1.56
N VAL A 103 6.56 10.98 0.69
CA VAL A 103 5.33 11.68 1.09
C VAL A 103 4.29 10.70 1.66
N GLU A 104 4.07 9.57 1.00
CA GLU A 104 3.13 8.55 1.46
C GLU A 104 3.56 7.92 2.80
N GLU A 105 4.87 7.73 2.99
CA GLU A 105 5.45 7.27 4.26
C GLU A 105 5.20 8.28 5.37
N LEU A 106 5.59 9.53 5.17
CA LEU A 106 5.44 10.59 6.17
C LEU A 106 3.96 10.81 6.55
N ALA A 107 3.03 10.57 5.63
CA ALA A 107 1.60 10.65 5.89
C ALA A 107 1.06 9.56 6.84
N MET A 108 1.86 8.53 7.13
CA MET A 108 1.50 7.47 8.08
C MET A 108 1.86 7.80 9.53
N GLU A 109 2.66 8.84 9.75
CA GLU A 109 3.02 9.29 11.09
C GLU A 109 1.82 9.96 11.77
N GLU A 110 1.79 9.93 13.10
CA GLU A 110 0.79 10.68 13.86
C GLU A 110 1.19 12.16 13.98
N GLU A 111 2.50 12.40 14.06
CA GLU A 111 3.13 13.68 14.33
C GLU A 111 4.49 13.81 13.60
N LEU A 112 4.76 14.99 13.06
CA LEU A 112 6.00 15.35 12.38
C LEU A 112 6.55 16.67 12.91
N ILE A 113 7.84 16.73 13.19
CA ILE A 113 8.58 17.96 13.50
C ILE A 113 9.37 18.36 12.25
N LEU A 114 9.19 19.58 11.78
CA LEU A 114 9.91 20.16 10.63
C LEU A 114 10.84 21.26 11.14
N LEU A 115 12.14 21.05 10.99
CA LEU A 115 13.18 22.00 11.39
C LEU A 115 13.59 22.85 10.18
N CYS A 116 13.30 24.14 10.25
CA CYS A 116 13.66 25.10 9.21
C CYS A 116 15.03 25.72 9.54
N GLY A 117 16.04 25.44 8.72
CA GLY A 117 17.32 26.13 8.79
C GLY A 117 17.25 27.51 8.16
N HIS A 118 18.16 28.39 8.59
CA HIS A 118 18.39 29.72 8.01
C HIS A 118 19.89 30.02 8.01
N TYR A 119 20.27 31.12 7.37
CA TYR A 119 21.67 31.54 7.22
C TYR A 119 22.49 30.46 6.49
N GLU A 120 23.71 30.14 6.95
CA GLU A 120 24.52 29.06 6.37
C GLU A 120 24.03 27.66 6.80
N GLY A 121 23.20 27.59 7.83
CA GLY A 121 22.66 26.35 8.36
C GLY A 121 22.58 26.33 9.88
N ILE A 122 22.49 25.12 10.42
CA ILE A 122 22.38 24.85 11.86
C ILE A 122 23.65 24.11 12.29
N ASP A 123 24.12 24.35 13.52
CA ASP A 123 25.25 23.63 14.11
C ASP A 123 25.04 22.11 14.02
N GLU A 124 26.01 21.41 13.41
CA GLU A 124 25.90 19.98 13.10
C GLU A 124 25.61 19.12 14.34
N ARG A 125 26.11 19.52 15.51
CA ARG A 125 25.98 18.72 16.76
C ARG A 125 24.53 18.57 17.20
N VAL A 126 23.72 19.63 17.06
CA VAL A 126 22.29 19.51 17.39
C VAL A 126 21.56 18.71 16.33
N LEU A 127 21.98 18.79 15.05
CA LEU A 127 21.38 17.99 13.99
C LEU A 127 21.61 16.49 14.23
N GLU A 128 22.83 16.08 14.56
CA GLU A 128 23.17 14.69 14.92
C GLU A 128 22.37 14.17 16.14
N GLU A 129 21.97 15.07 17.05
CA GLU A 129 21.23 14.71 18.25
C GLU A 129 19.71 14.59 18.00
N VAL A 130 19.11 15.51 17.26
CA VAL A 130 17.64 15.63 17.17
C VAL A 130 17.03 15.20 15.84
N VAL A 131 17.78 15.23 14.74
CA VAL A 131 17.24 15.02 13.38
C VAL A 131 17.21 13.55 13.03
N THR A 132 16.06 13.07 12.57
CA THR A 132 15.89 11.70 12.08
C THR A 132 16.05 11.62 10.56
N ASP A 133 15.69 12.69 9.85
CA ASP A 133 15.61 12.72 8.40
C ASP A 133 16.11 14.04 7.83
N TYR A 134 16.93 13.97 6.79
CA TYR A 134 17.38 15.11 6.00
C TYR A 134 16.64 15.09 4.66
N VAL A 135 15.87 16.13 4.37
CA VAL A 135 15.01 16.19 3.18
C VAL A 135 15.28 17.45 2.36
N SER A 136 15.53 17.26 1.08
CA SER A 136 15.61 18.32 0.08
C SER A 136 14.32 18.38 -0.73
N ILE A 137 13.85 19.55 -1.14
CA ILE A 137 12.74 19.68 -2.09
C ILE A 137 13.19 19.82 -3.54
N GLY A 138 14.50 19.83 -3.79
CA GLY A 138 15.10 19.85 -5.13
C GLY A 138 16.52 20.39 -5.14
N ASP A 139 17.17 20.28 -6.30
CA ASP A 139 18.59 20.63 -6.49
C ASP A 139 18.77 22.14 -6.74
N TYR A 140 18.43 22.94 -5.73
CA TYR A 140 18.57 24.40 -5.71
C TYR A 140 18.64 24.91 -4.27
N VAL A 141 19.06 26.17 -4.09
CA VAL A 141 19.24 26.79 -2.76
C VAL A 141 18.13 27.81 -2.50
N LEU A 142 17.56 27.77 -1.30
CA LEU A 142 16.59 28.74 -0.79
C LEU A 142 17.20 29.52 0.39
N THR A 143 16.56 30.62 0.77
CA THR A 143 17.02 31.46 1.90
C THR A 143 16.75 30.84 3.27
N GLY A 144 15.84 29.87 3.34
CA GLY A 144 15.47 29.17 4.57
C GLY A 144 14.57 27.95 4.29
N GLY A 145 14.36 27.15 5.32
CA GLY A 145 13.57 25.91 5.24
C GLY A 145 12.06 26.10 5.16
N GLU A 146 11.53 27.31 5.38
CA GLU A 146 10.11 27.53 5.57
C GLU A 146 9.26 27.19 4.33
N LEU A 147 9.72 27.52 3.12
CA LEU A 147 9.04 27.13 1.89
C LEU A 147 9.04 25.61 1.71
N ALA A 148 10.15 24.95 2.05
CA ALA A 148 10.25 23.50 2.00
C ALA A 148 9.30 22.83 3.02
N ALA A 149 9.11 23.44 4.18
CA ALA A 149 8.16 22.97 5.19
C ALA A 149 6.73 23.06 4.66
N CYS A 150 6.36 24.19 4.04
CA CYS A 150 5.04 24.34 3.43
C CYS A 150 4.80 23.33 2.31
N VAL A 151 5.80 23.09 1.44
CA VAL A 151 5.71 22.07 0.38
C VAL A 151 5.49 20.68 0.96
N LEU A 152 6.27 20.30 1.98
CA LEU A 152 6.14 19.00 2.64
C LEU A 152 4.79 18.86 3.34
N ILE A 153 4.34 19.87 4.09
CA ILE A 153 3.04 19.88 4.75
C ILE A 153 1.92 19.69 3.73
N ASP A 154 1.92 20.46 2.64
CA ASP A 154 0.88 20.35 1.60
C ASP A 154 0.88 18.94 0.98
N ALA A 155 2.04 18.46 0.53
CA ALA A 155 2.17 17.15 -0.09
C ALA A 155 1.69 16.01 0.83
N VAL A 156 2.15 15.99 2.09
CA VAL A 156 1.79 14.96 3.09
C VAL A 156 0.32 15.05 3.46
N SER A 157 -0.21 16.26 3.64
CA SER A 157 -1.60 16.49 4.04
C SER A 157 -2.61 15.83 3.09
N ARG A 158 -2.30 15.78 1.79
CA ARG A 158 -3.17 15.17 0.76
C ARG A 158 -3.39 13.67 0.97
N PHE A 159 -2.46 13.01 1.65
CA PHE A 159 -2.50 11.58 1.94
C PHE A 159 -3.07 11.28 3.34
N VAL A 160 -3.34 12.30 4.16
CA VAL A 160 -3.98 12.14 5.46
C VAL A 160 -5.48 11.89 5.28
N PRO A 161 -6.03 10.78 5.83
CA PRO A 161 -7.46 10.48 5.72
C PRO A 161 -8.33 11.64 6.22
N GLY A 162 -9.37 11.99 5.44
CA GLY A 162 -10.31 13.06 5.76
C GLY A 162 -9.95 14.46 5.26
N VAL A 163 -8.73 14.65 4.72
CA VAL A 163 -8.32 15.94 4.11
C VAL A 163 -8.99 16.15 2.75
N LEU A 164 -8.83 15.21 1.82
CA LEU A 164 -9.51 15.22 0.53
C LEU A 164 -10.87 14.50 0.64
N SER A 165 -11.91 15.07 0.01
CA SER A 165 -13.28 14.54 0.08
C SER A 165 -13.52 13.31 -0.78
N ASN A 166 -12.70 13.10 -1.82
CA ASN A 166 -12.83 12.02 -2.78
C ASN A 166 -11.56 11.16 -2.69
N GLN A 167 -11.70 9.90 -2.28
CA GLN A 167 -10.58 8.95 -2.25
C GLN A 167 -9.95 8.75 -3.64
N GLU A 168 -10.73 8.91 -4.72
CA GLU A 168 -10.20 8.87 -6.09
C GLU A 168 -9.24 10.02 -6.41
N SER A 169 -9.39 11.19 -5.81
CA SER A 169 -8.59 12.38 -6.17
C SER A 169 -7.13 12.29 -5.75
N SER A 170 -6.78 11.55 -4.70
CA SER A 170 -5.38 11.28 -4.36
C SER A 170 -4.81 10.04 -5.05
N GLN A 171 -5.67 9.19 -5.61
CA GLN A 171 -5.26 7.93 -6.24
C GLN A 171 -4.85 8.13 -7.71
N PHE A 172 -5.42 9.10 -8.42
CA PHE A 172 -5.25 9.29 -9.87
C PHE A 172 -4.45 10.56 -10.24
N GLU A 173 -3.15 10.60 -9.92
CA GLU A 173 -2.32 11.78 -10.17
C GLU A 173 -0.97 11.48 -10.79
N SER A 174 -0.30 12.53 -11.27
CA SER A 174 1.08 12.46 -11.74
C SER A 174 2.00 11.85 -10.68
N MET A 175 3.06 11.18 -11.12
CA MET A 175 4.07 10.46 -10.31
C MET A 175 3.61 9.10 -9.76
N GLN A 176 2.30 8.86 -9.62
CA GLN A 176 1.80 7.51 -9.39
C GLN A 176 2.07 6.65 -10.63
N ASP A 177 2.46 5.38 -10.41
CA ASP A 177 2.99 4.49 -11.46
C ASP A 177 4.23 5.03 -12.21
N HIS A 178 4.90 6.08 -11.72
CA HIS A 178 5.91 6.81 -12.51
C HIS A 178 5.37 7.31 -13.86
N LEU A 179 4.10 7.70 -13.92
CA LEU A 179 3.51 8.32 -15.09
C LEU A 179 3.07 9.76 -14.81
N LEU A 180 3.14 10.61 -15.83
CA LEU A 180 2.53 11.93 -15.83
C LEU A 180 1.04 11.80 -16.12
N GLU A 181 0.23 12.67 -15.51
CA GLU A 181 -1.21 12.66 -15.72
C GLU A 181 -1.59 12.97 -17.18
N TYR A 182 -2.70 12.39 -17.63
CA TYR A 182 -3.28 12.62 -18.96
C TYR A 182 -3.81 14.06 -19.12
N PRO A 183 -4.09 14.54 -20.36
CA PRO A 183 -4.69 15.86 -20.55
C PRO A 183 -6.11 15.91 -19.99
N HIS A 184 -6.40 16.97 -19.25
CA HIS A 184 -7.74 17.31 -18.81
C HIS A 184 -8.43 18.25 -19.79
N TYR A 185 -9.73 18.05 -19.94
CA TYR A 185 -10.61 18.89 -20.74
C TYR A 185 -11.83 19.23 -19.91
N THR A 186 -12.32 20.46 -20.05
CA THR A 186 -13.56 20.92 -19.43
C THR A 186 -14.35 21.70 -20.46
N ARG A 187 -15.56 22.12 -20.08
CA ARG A 187 -16.45 22.90 -20.94
C ARG A 187 -15.81 24.24 -21.29
N PRO A 188 -16.04 24.77 -22.50
CA PRO A 188 -16.91 24.25 -23.57
C PRO A 188 -16.28 23.12 -24.42
N GLU A 189 -17.09 22.36 -25.16
CA GLU A 189 -16.62 21.24 -26.01
C GLU A 189 -15.70 21.66 -27.16
N ALA A 190 -15.81 22.90 -27.63
CA ALA A 190 -14.95 23.48 -28.66
C ALA A 190 -14.45 24.85 -28.21
N TRP A 191 -13.13 25.07 -28.32
CA TRP A 191 -12.48 26.35 -28.03
C TRP A 191 -11.43 26.63 -29.11
N HIS A 192 -11.60 27.73 -29.85
CA HIS A 192 -10.77 28.10 -31.03
C HIS A 192 -10.55 26.93 -31.99
N ASP A 193 -11.64 26.31 -32.46
CA ASP A 193 -11.64 25.15 -33.37
C ASP A 193 -10.96 23.87 -32.83
N ARG A 194 -10.54 23.87 -31.56
CA ARG A 194 -10.04 22.68 -30.86
C ARG A 194 -11.17 22.02 -30.11
N LYS A 195 -11.50 20.79 -30.52
CA LYS A 195 -12.53 19.98 -29.88
C LYS A 195 -11.95 19.13 -28.76
N VAL A 196 -12.77 18.87 -27.74
CA VAL A 196 -12.51 17.80 -26.77
C VAL A 196 -12.44 16.45 -27.51
N PRO A 197 -11.51 15.54 -27.16
CA PRO A 197 -11.44 14.21 -27.74
C PRO A 197 -12.78 13.47 -27.66
N GLU A 198 -13.24 12.91 -28.78
CA GLU A 198 -14.59 12.33 -28.89
C GLU A 198 -14.83 11.19 -27.89
N VAL A 199 -13.80 10.39 -27.58
CA VAL A 199 -13.86 9.32 -26.58
C VAL A 199 -14.30 9.81 -25.19
N LEU A 200 -13.99 11.07 -24.84
CA LEU A 200 -14.38 11.67 -23.57
C LEU A 200 -15.84 12.13 -23.54
N LEU A 201 -16.49 12.22 -24.70
CA LEU A 201 -17.88 12.66 -24.85
C LEU A 201 -18.87 11.48 -24.89
N GLN A 202 -18.39 10.26 -25.19
CA GLN A 202 -19.23 9.08 -25.42
C GLN A 202 -19.65 8.33 -24.14
N GLY A 203 -19.06 8.65 -22.98
CA GLY A 203 -19.40 8.04 -21.68
C GLY A 203 -18.98 6.57 -21.48
N ASP A 204 -18.23 5.97 -22.42
CA ASP A 204 -17.70 4.61 -22.27
C ASP A 204 -16.50 4.61 -21.31
N HIS A 205 -16.75 4.32 -20.04
CA HIS A 205 -15.74 4.34 -18.99
C HIS A 205 -14.50 3.48 -19.30
N ARG A 206 -14.66 2.35 -20.00
CA ARG A 206 -13.51 1.48 -20.34
C ARG A 206 -12.64 2.12 -21.40
N LYS A 207 -13.25 2.67 -22.46
CA LYS A 207 -12.50 3.40 -23.50
C LYS A 207 -11.86 4.66 -22.95
N ILE A 208 -12.55 5.37 -22.05
CA ILE A 208 -12.01 6.56 -21.40
C ILE A 208 -10.79 6.20 -20.55
N GLN A 209 -10.84 5.15 -19.73
CA GLN A 209 -9.67 4.70 -18.95
C GLN A 209 -8.51 4.26 -19.84
N ALA A 210 -8.78 3.49 -20.91
CA ALA A 210 -7.74 3.08 -21.86
C ALA A 210 -7.07 4.30 -22.53
N TRP A 211 -7.87 5.28 -22.99
CA TRP A 211 -7.35 6.51 -23.58
C TRP A 211 -6.55 7.34 -22.57
N ARG A 212 -7.01 7.45 -21.32
CA ARG A 212 -6.29 8.16 -20.25
C ARG A 212 -4.92 7.54 -20.00
N LEU A 213 -4.84 6.22 -19.90
CA LEU A 213 -3.57 5.51 -19.75
C LEU A 213 -2.65 5.74 -20.95
N GLU A 214 -3.17 5.63 -22.17
CA GLU A 214 -2.41 5.85 -23.40
C GLU A 214 -1.81 7.27 -23.43
N GLN A 215 -2.61 8.30 -23.15
CA GLN A 215 -2.14 9.68 -23.13
C GLN A 215 -1.15 9.97 -22.00
N SER A 216 -1.33 9.31 -20.85
CA SER A 216 -0.42 9.39 -19.71
C SER A 216 0.95 8.82 -20.06
N VAL A 217 1.00 7.62 -20.67
CA VAL A 217 2.23 6.99 -21.17
C VAL A 217 2.90 7.86 -22.25
N GLU A 218 2.13 8.35 -23.23
CA GLU A 218 2.64 9.20 -24.30
C GLU A 218 3.30 10.47 -23.75
N ARG A 219 2.61 11.18 -22.85
CA ARG A 219 3.13 12.42 -22.25
C ARG A 219 4.38 12.17 -21.41
N THR A 220 4.39 11.06 -20.65
CA THR A 220 5.54 10.67 -19.83
C THR A 220 6.75 10.43 -20.72
N ARG A 221 6.59 9.63 -21.78
CA ARG A 221 7.64 9.38 -22.77
C ARG A 221 8.22 10.65 -23.39
N GLN A 222 7.37 11.64 -23.68
CA GLN A 222 7.79 12.91 -24.29
C GLN A 222 8.51 13.84 -23.30
N ARG A 223 8.06 13.91 -22.04
CA ARG A 223 8.47 14.96 -21.09
C ARG A 223 9.37 14.47 -19.97
N ARG A 224 9.21 13.22 -19.55
CA ARG A 224 9.90 12.57 -18.43
C ARG A 224 10.18 11.10 -18.76
N PRO A 225 10.97 10.81 -19.81
CA PRO A 225 11.31 9.43 -20.18
C PRO A 225 11.99 8.67 -19.02
N ASP A 226 12.70 9.39 -18.14
CA ASP A 226 13.30 8.86 -16.91
C ASP A 226 12.28 8.25 -15.94
N LEU A 227 11.04 8.75 -15.90
CA LEU A 227 9.96 8.16 -15.11
C LEU A 227 9.41 6.91 -15.78
N LEU A 228 9.25 6.94 -17.12
CA LEU A 228 8.75 5.79 -17.88
C LEU A 228 9.69 4.58 -17.77
N GLU A 229 10.99 4.80 -17.65
CA GLU A 229 11.97 3.72 -17.41
C GLU A 229 11.76 2.97 -16.09
N LYS A 230 11.20 3.66 -15.09
CA LYS A 230 10.86 3.13 -13.76
C LYS A 230 9.42 2.61 -13.67
N ASN A 231 8.57 2.88 -14.65
CA ASN A 231 7.21 2.37 -14.68
C ASN A 231 7.22 0.83 -14.73
N ARG A 232 6.43 0.19 -13.86
CA ARG A 232 6.31 -1.26 -13.74
C ARG A 232 4.88 -1.71 -13.97
N GLN A 233 4.69 -2.74 -14.78
CA GLN A 233 3.38 -3.40 -14.85
C GLN A 233 3.20 -4.26 -13.60
N VAL A 234 2.31 -3.82 -12.71
CA VAL A 234 1.87 -4.62 -11.57
C VAL A 234 0.83 -5.63 -12.05
N THR A 235 1.10 -6.92 -11.80
CA THR A 235 0.15 -8.00 -12.05
C THR A 235 -0.22 -8.66 -10.73
N ALA A 236 -1.50 -8.74 -10.44
CA ALA A 236 -2.02 -9.43 -9.27
C ALA A 236 -2.56 -10.81 -9.67
N ALA A 237 -1.78 -11.86 -9.41
CA ALA A 237 -2.17 -13.25 -9.63
C ALA A 237 -2.72 -13.86 -8.35
N PHE A 238 -4.02 -14.15 -8.33
CA PHE A 238 -4.68 -14.61 -7.11
C PHE A 238 -5.61 -15.80 -7.34
N PHE A 239 -5.68 -16.70 -6.37
CA PHE A 239 -6.71 -17.73 -6.29
C PHE A 239 -7.74 -17.30 -5.24
N SER A 240 -9.03 -17.15 -5.58
CA SER A 240 -10.04 -16.74 -4.59
C SER A 240 -11.41 -17.39 -4.81
N PRO A 241 -11.60 -18.65 -4.37
CA PRO A 241 -12.86 -19.38 -4.58
C PRO A 241 -14.11 -18.68 -4.01
N THR A 242 -13.96 -17.96 -2.90
CA THR A 242 -15.08 -17.34 -2.17
C THR A 242 -15.05 -15.81 -2.19
N GLY A 243 -14.02 -15.21 -2.81
CA GLY A 243 -13.86 -13.76 -2.97
C GLY A 243 -13.07 -13.04 -1.87
N GLY A 244 -12.83 -13.68 -0.71
CA GLY A 244 -12.11 -13.04 0.42
C GLY A 244 -10.71 -12.58 0.03
N THR A 245 -9.88 -13.49 -0.49
CA THR A 245 -8.52 -13.18 -0.99
C THR A 245 -8.53 -12.10 -2.08
N ARG A 246 -9.52 -12.15 -2.99
CA ARG A 246 -9.63 -11.15 -4.07
C ARG A 246 -9.81 -9.74 -3.50
N LYS A 247 -10.70 -9.58 -2.51
CA LYS A 247 -10.95 -8.28 -1.88
C LYS A 247 -9.67 -7.68 -1.28
N THR A 248 -8.86 -8.48 -0.57
CA THR A 248 -7.62 -7.96 0.04
C THR A 248 -6.55 -7.66 -1.00
N VAL A 249 -6.48 -8.44 -2.08
CA VAL A 249 -5.58 -8.20 -3.21
C VAL A 249 -5.95 -6.92 -3.95
N GLU A 250 -7.24 -6.70 -4.24
CA GLU A 250 -7.71 -5.48 -4.92
C GLU A 250 -7.33 -4.24 -4.11
N ILE A 251 -7.67 -4.21 -2.82
CA ILE A 251 -7.29 -3.11 -1.89
C ILE A 251 -5.78 -2.86 -1.87
N PHE A 252 -4.98 -3.91 -1.70
CA PHE A 252 -3.52 -3.76 -1.65
C PHE A 252 -2.94 -3.26 -2.97
N THR A 253 -3.44 -3.78 -4.09
CA THR A 253 -2.93 -3.42 -5.42
C THR A 253 -3.30 -1.98 -5.79
N GLU A 254 -4.46 -1.47 -5.34
CA GLU A 254 -4.86 -0.07 -5.50
C GLU A 254 -3.89 0.91 -4.82
N PHE A 255 -3.22 0.51 -3.73
CA PHE A 255 -2.16 1.32 -3.12
C PHE A 255 -0.84 1.28 -3.90
N LEU A 256 -0.63 0.25 -4.72
CA LEU A 256 0.59 0.09 -5.51
C LEU A 256 0.50 0.74 -6.87
N THR A 257 -0.65 0.63 -7.55
CA THR A 257 -0.80 1.06 -8.94
C THR A 257 -2.21 1.51 -9.28
N GLN A 258 -2.34 2.42 -10.26
CA GLN A 258 -3.64 2.77 -10.85
C GLN A 258 -4.08 1.78 -11.93
N ASN A 259 -3.16 1.00 -12.50
CA ASN A 259 -3.40 0.18 -13.68
C ASN A 259 -3.06 -1.31 -13.43
N PRO A 260 -3.69 -1.95 -12.43
CA PRO A 260 -3.39 -3.33 -12.10
C PRO A 260 -3.89 -4.31 -13.18
N ARG A 261 -3.04 -5.29 -13.52
CA ARG A 261 -3.46 -6.44 -14.31
C ARG A 261 -3.86 -7.59 -13.39
N TYR A 262 -5.15 -7.94 -13.36
CA TYR A 262 -5.64 -9.05 -12.54
C TYR A 262 -5.62 -10.39 -13.27
N LEU A 263 -4.97 -11.39 -12.67
CA LEU A 263 -4.92 -12.77 -13.12
C LEU A 263 -5.63 -13.68 -12.10
N ASP A 264 -6.93 -13.89 -12.32
CA ASP A 264 -7.77 -14.74 -11.46
C ASP A 264 -7.51 -16.23 -11.74
N LEU A 265 -6.61 -16.82 -10.95
CA LEU A 265 -6.25 -18.24 -10.99
C LEU A 265 -7.40 -19.15 -10.53
N GLY A 266 -8.54 -18.63 -10.08
CA GLY A 266 -9.77 -19.40 -9.96
C GLY A 266 -10.29 -19.87 -11.32
N ARG A 267 -9.93 -19.15 -12.40
CA ARG A 267 -10.31 -19.47 -13.78
C ARG A 267 -9.29 -20.41 -14.41
N ARG A 268 -9.71 -21.63 -14.72
CA ARG A 268 -8.85 -22.67 -15.30
C ARG A 268 -8.15 -22.25 -16.59
N LYS A 269 -8.82 -21.48 -17.46
CA LYS A 269 -8.22 -20.95 -18.70
C LYS A 269 -6.93 -20.18 -18.38
N LEU A 270 -6.98 -19.31 -17.37
CA LEU A 270 -5.86 -18.48 -16.95
C LEU A 270 -4.76 -19.27 -16.25
N ARG A 271 -5.09 -20.34 -15.51
CA ARG A 271 -4.09 -21.26 -14.91
C ARG A 271 -3.33 -22.10 -15.93
N LYS A 272 -3.91 -22.35 -17.11
CA LYS A 272 -3.26 -23.14 -18.18
C LYS A 272 -2.41 -22.29 -19.11
N GLU A 273 -2.70 -21.00 -19.18
CA GLU A 273 -1.94 -20.04 -19.97
C GLU A 273 -0.60 -19.77 -19.28
N LYS A 274 0.50 -19.80 -20.04
CA LYS A 274 1.83 -19.48 -19.54
C LYS A 274 2.04 -17.97 -19.54
N TRP A 275 2.45 -17.43 -18.41
CA TRP A 275 2.72 -16.00 -18.24
C TRP A 275 4.20 -15.78 -17.96
N LYS A 276 4.81 -14.87 -18.72
CA LYS A 276 6.20 -14.47 -18.53
C LYS A 276 6.26 -13.07 -17.93
N PHE A 277 7.20 -12.88 -17.03
CA PHE A 277 7.46 -11.62 -16.34
C PHE A 277 8.95 -11.30 -16.48
N SER A 278 9.24 -10.09 -16.91
CA SER A 278 10.57 -9.52 -17.00
C SER A 278 11.01 -8.98 -15.63
N SER A 279 12.26 -8.54 -15.52
CA SER A 279 12.77 -7.82 -14.35
C SER A 279 12.12 -6.45 -14.14
N LYS A 280 11.39 -5.91 -15.13
CA LYS A 280 10.62 -4.66 -15.04
C LYS A 280 9.16 -4.85 -14.61
N ASP A 281 8.68 -6.09 -14.56
CA ASP A 281 7.35 -6.37 -14.03
C ASP A 281 7.37 -6.44 -12.49
N PHE A 282 6.19 -6.39 -11.89
CA PHE A 282 6.00 -6.64 -10.46
C PHE A 282 4.82 -7.58 -10.23
N LEU A 283 5.02 -8.63 -9.44
CA LEU A 283 3.97 -9.64 -9.16
C LEU A 283 3.44 -9.50 -7.73
N VAL A 284 2.12 -9.39 -7.60
CA VAL A 284 1.40 -9.65 -6.35
C VAL A 284 0.78 -11.04 -6.45
N ALA A 285 1.32 -12.03 -5.72
CA ALA A 285 0.81 -13.39 -5.72
C ALA A 285 -0.01 -13.66 -4.46
N ALA A 286 -1.23 -14.17 -4.59
CA ALA A 286 -2.11 -14.35 -3.44
C ALA A 286 -2.88 -15.66 -3.46
N ALA A 287 -3.02 -16.29 -2.30
CA ALA A 287 -3.82 -17.48 -2.14
C ALA A 287 -4.50 -17.55 -0.76
N PRO A 288 -5.66 -18.20 -0.66
CA PRO A 288 -6.28 -18.56 0.60
C PRO A 288 -5.51 -19.68 1.29
N VAL A 289 -5.61 -19.72 2.62
CA VAL A 289 -5.01 -20.76 3.45
C VAL A 289 -5.99 -21.91 3.70
N TYR A 290 -5.57 -23.15 3.42
CA TYR A 290 -6.34 -24.38 3.65
C TYR A 290 -5.63 -25.23 4.70
N GLY A 291 -6.16 -25.23 5.92
CA GLY A 291 -5.54 -25.99 7.02
C GLY A 291 -4.19 -25.43 7.49
N GLY A 292 -3.77 -24.26 7.02
CA GLY A 292 -2.41 -23.72 7.22
C GLY A 292 -1.51 -23.87 6.00
N GLN A 293 -1.96 -24.58 4.96
CA GLN A 293 -1.19 -24.87 3.74
C GLN A 293 -1.84 -24.24 2.51
N LEU A 294 -1.05 -24.07 1.45
CA LEU A 294 -1.51 -23.68 0.14
C LEU A 294 -2.45 -24.76 -0.44
N PRO A 295 -3.55 -24.40 -1.14
CA PRO A 295 -4.45 -25.39 -1.72
C PRO A 295 -3.71 -26.35 -2.65
N ASP A 296 -3.87 -27.65 -2.38
CA ASP A 296 -3.38 -28.69 -3.27
C ASP A 296 -4.42 -28.97 -4.36
N ILE A 297 -4.04 -28.70 -5.61
CA ILE A 297 -4.92 -28.81 -6.78
C ILE A 297 -4.13 -29.42 -7.93
N GLN A 298 -4.82 -30.12 -8.82
CA GLN A 298 -4.22 -30.81 -9.98
C GLN A 298 -3.29 -29.92 -10.82
N GLU A 299 -3.60 -28.64 -10.92
CA GLU A 299 -2.79 -27.63 -11.62
C GLU A 299 -2.18 -26.71 -10.56
N PRO A 300 -0.97 -26.99 -10.04
CA PRO A 300 -0.43 -26.30 -8.87
C PRO A 300 -0.42 -24.79 -9.05
N LEU A 301 -0.87 -24.06 -8.02
CA LEU A 301 -0.90 -22.60 -8.07
C LEU A 301 0.49 -22.04 -8.36
N PHE A 302 0.51 -20.99 -9.20
CA PHE A 302 1.69 -20.26 -9.68
C PHE A 302 2.64 -21.03 -10.62
N SER A 303 2.39 -22.31 -10.89
CA SER A 303 3.23 -23.13 -11.81
C SER A 303 3.24 -22.64 -13.27
N ASN A 304 2.27 -21.80 -13.64
CA ASN A 304 2.13 -21.24 -14.98
C ASN A 304 2.78 -19.85 -15.13
N LEU A 305 3.39 -19.33 -14.06
CA LEU A 305 4.07 -18.04 -14.04
C LEU A 305 5.59 -18.27 -14.10
N GLN A 306 6.30 -17.49 -14.92
CA GLN A 306 7.75 -17.54 -15.05
C GLN A 306 8.30 -16.11 -14.94
N GLY A 307 9.10 -15.85 -13.92
CA GLY A 307 9.84 -14.60 -13.72
C GLY A 307 11.28 -14.67 -14.24
N GLU A 308 11.86 -13.50 -14.46
CA GLU A 308 13.26 -13.27 -14.83
C GLU A 308 13.88 -12.32 -13.81
N LYS A 309 14.17 -12.83 -12.60
CA LYS A 309 14.54 -12.02 -11.43
C LYS A 309 13.47 -10.95 -11.12
N THR A 310 12.21 -11.30 -11.34
CA THR A 310 11.07 -10.40 -11.18
C THR A 310 10.76 -10.23 -9.69
N PRO A 311 10.74 -9.01 -9.15
CA PRO A 311 10.32 -8.80 -7.77
C PRO A 311 8.84 -9.16 -7.58
N CYS A 312 8.53 -9.82 -6.46
CA CYS A 312 7.17 -10.14 -6.08
C CYS A 312 6.92 -9.95 -4.58
N VAL A 313 5.65 -9.73 -4.24
CA VAL A 313 5.14 -9.89 -2.88
C VAL A 313 4.08 -10.96 -2.83
N ILE A 314 4.00 -11.65 -1.70
CA ILE A 314 3.05 -12.74 -1.51
C ILE A 314 2.01 -12.44 -0.42
N MET A 315 0.79 -12.92 -0.62
CA MET A 315 -0.33 -12.71 0.30
C MET A 315 -1.01 -14.03 0.66
N ALA A 316 -0.97 -14.43 1.94
CA ALA A 316 -1.68 -15.60 2.47
C ALA A 316 -2.96 -15.17 3.20
N ALA A 317 -4.08 -15.12 2.48
CA ALA A 317 -5.36 -14.73 3.08
C ALA A 317 -5.94 -15.86 3.94
N TYR A 318 -6.19 -15.59 5.22
CA TYR A 318 -6.56 -16.64 6.17
C TYR A 318 -7.70 -16.23 7.11
N GLY A 319 -8.47 -17.21 7.59
CA GLY A 319 -9.57 -17.00 8.53
C GLY A 319 -9.13 -17.16 9.98
N ASN A 320 -8.10 -16.40 10.40
CA ASN A 320 -7.62 -16.30 11.79
C ASN A 320 -6.91 -17.53 12.40
N ARG A 321 -6.53 -18.52 11.57
CA ARG A 321 -5.76 -19.74 11.95
C ARG A 321 -4.23 -19.57 11.83
N HIS A 322 -3.53 -20.58 11.31
CA HIS A 322 -2.09 -20.57 10.95
C HIS A 322 -1.98 -20.24 9.46
N TYR A 323 -0.93 -19.52 9.05
CA TYR A 323 -0.65 -19.18 7.64
C TYR A 323 0.81 -19.42 7.24
N ASP A 324 1.69 -19.71 8.19
CA ASP A 324 3.14 -19.70 8.01
C ASP A 324 3.59 -20.65 6.89
N ASP A 325 3.16 -21.91 6.91
CA ASP A 325 3.50 -22.87 5.85
C ASP A 325 3.01 -22.43 4.47
N THR A 326 1.89 -21.69 4.39
CA THR A 326 1.38 -21.18 3.11
C THR A 326 2.32 -20.12 2.54
N LEU A 327 2.84 -19.22 3.37
CA LEU A 327 3.82 -18.21 2.95
C LEU A 327 5.10 -18.89 2.45
N ALA A 328 5.66 -19.83 3.22
CA ALA A 328 6.86 -20.57 2.82
C ALA A 328 6.65 -21.37 1.53
N GLN A 329 5.50 -22.04 1.37
CA GLN A 329 5.16 -22.77 0.14
C GLN A 329 5.05 -21.85 -1.08
N MET A 330 4.43 -20.66 -0.92
CA MET A 330 4.30 -19.68 -2.00
C MET A 330 5.66 -19.12 -2.41
N GLN A 331 6.50 -18.74 -1.45
CA GLN A 331 7.86 -18.25 -1.70
C GLN A 331 8.68 -19.30 -2.46
N HIS A 332 8.74 -20.54 -1.95
CA HIS A 332 9.50 -21.64 -2.58
C HIS A 332 9.07 -21.89 -4.03
N ARG A 333 7.75 -21.89 -4.29
CA ARG A 333 7.23 -22.10 -5.66
C ARG A 333 7.59 -20.95 -6.59
N LEU A 334 7.44 -19.70 -6.15
CA LEU A 334 7.71 -18.52 -6.98
C LEU A 334 9.21 -18.33 -7.21
N GLU A 335 10.06 -18.54 -6.20
CA GLU A 335 11.51 -18.43 -6.36
C GLU A 335 12.06 -19.48 -7.33
N LYS A 336 11.54 -20.71 -7.30
CA LYS A 336 11.83 -21.73 -8.33
C LYS A 336 11.41 -21.31 -9.74
N GLN A 337 10.43 -20.41 -9.86
CA GLN A 337 9.97 -19.84 -11.12
C GLN A 337 10.70 -18.52 -11.47
N GLY A 338 11.78 -18.16 -10.78
CA GLY A 338 12.59 -16.98 -11.11
C GLY A 338 12.07 -15.65 -10.57
N PHE A 339 11.18 -15.67 -9.57
CA PHE A 339 10.77 -14.48 -8.84
C PHE A 339 11.66 -14.23 -7.60
N ILE A 340 11.68 -13.01 -7.09
CA ILE A 340 12.38 -12.63 -5.84
C ILE A 340 11.33 -12.10 -4.86
N CYS A 341 11.13 -12.79 -3.75
CA CYS A 341 10.08 -12.45 -2.78
C CYS A 341 10.53 -11.32 -1.86
N ILE A 342 10.23 -10.08 -2.21
CA ILE A 342 10.68 -8.89 -1.47
C ILE A 342 9.78 -8.52 -0.29
N GLY A 343 8.69 -9.24 -0.07
CA GLY A 343 7.81 -9.03 1.08
C GLY A 343 6.63 -10.00 1.11
N ALA A 344 6.05 -10.16 2.29
CA ALA A 344 4.88 -11.01 2.48
C ALA A 344 3.89 -10.40 3.46
N ILE A 345 2.61 -10.73 3.31
CA ILE A 345 1.56 -10.30 4.23
C ILE A 345 0.49 -11.38 4.42
N ALA A 346 -0.05 -11.50 5.62
CA ALA A 346 -1.10 -12.44 5.96
C ALA A 346 -2.40 -11.69 6.30
N PRO A 347 -3.21 -11.29 5.30
CA PRO A 347 -4.46 -10.58 5.56
C PRO A 347 -5.55 -11.49 6.11
N ILE A 348 -6.39 -10.96 7.01
CA ILE A 348 -7.50 -11.70 7.59
C ILE A 348 -8.75 -11.53 6.73
N VAL A 349 -9.42 -12.63 6.41
CA VAL A 349 -10.65 -12.66 5.62
C VAL A 349 -11.73 -13.51 6.30
N PRO A 350 -13.02 -13.30 5.99
CA PRO A 350 -14.09 -14.09 6.58
C PRO A 350 -13.91 -15.58 6.29
N HIS A 351 -14.00 -16.41 7.33
CA HIS A 351 -13.84 -17.85 7.21
C HIS A 351 -15.07 -18.48 6.55
N VAL A 352 -14.87 -19.47 5.68
CA VAL A 352 -15.96 -20.08 4.89
C VAL A 352 -16.95 -20.89 5.75
N TYR A 353 -16.47 -21.48 6.85
CA TYR A 353 -17.27 -22.33 7.75
C TYR A 353 -17.77 -21.64 9.03
N SER A 354 -17.38 -20.39 9.31
CA SER A 354 -17.72 -19.72 10.57
C SER A 354 -18.18 -18.30 10.27
N GLU A 355 -19.33 -17.92 10.82
CA GLU A 355 -19.87 -16.56 10.72
C GLU A 355 -19.17 -15.58 11.67
N VAL A 356 -18.33 -16.09 12.57
CA VAL A 356 -17.62 -15.30 13.58
C VAL A 356 -16.19 -14.99 13.12
N LEU A 357 -15.47 -15.98 12.59
CA LEU A 357 -14.04 -15.81 12.27
C LEU A 357 -13.80 -14.90 11.07
N GLY A 358 -13.04 -13.82 11.31
CA GLY A 358 -12.71 -12.83 10.28
C GLY A 358 -13.93 -12.04 9.79
N ASN A 359 -15.07 -12.13 10.48
CA ASN A 359 -16.27 -11.38 10.11
C ASN A 359 -16.00 -9.87 10.18
N GLY A 360 -16.51 -9.12 9.21
CA GLY A 360 -16.24 -7.68 9.06
C GLY A 360 -14.85 -7.32 8.54
N ARG A 361 -13.94 -8.29 8.36
CA ARG A 361 -12.56 -8.05 7.90
C ARG A 361 -12.44 -8.21 6.36
N PRO A 362 -11.58 -7.45 5.65
CA PRO A 362 -10.75 -6.37 6.19
C PRO A 362 -11.59 -5.16 6.64
N ASP A 363 -11.25 -4.64 7.81
CA ASP A 363 -11.80 -3.42 8.40
C ASP A 363 -10.86 -2.23 8.15
N GLU A 364 -11.16 -1.05 8.72
CA GLU A 364 -10.33 0.15 8.53
C GLU A 364 -8.88 -0.03 9.04
N LYS A 365 -8.69 -0.79 10.12
CA LYS A 365 -7.34 -1.04 10.67
C LYS A 365 -6.54 -1.92 9.73
N ASP A 366 -7.16 -2.95 9.16
CA ASP A 366 -6.52 -3.79 8.14
C ASP A 366 -6.13 -3.01 6.90
N VAL A 367 -7.00 -2.10 6.45
CA VAL A 367 -6.70 -1.24 5.30
C VAL A 367 -5.49 -0.37 5.59
N GLN A 368 -5.32 0.17 6.81
CA GLN A 368 -4.11 0.91 7.17
C GLN A 368 -2.86 0.03 7.20
N ILE A 369 -2.95 -1.22 7.66
CA ILE A 369 -1.81 -2.16 7.62
C ILE A 369 -1.43 -2.49 6.17
N LEU A 370 -2.42 -2.75 5.30
CA LEU A 370 -2.19 -2.98 3.87
C LEU A 370 -1.55 -1.76 3.20
N ARG A 371 -2.00 -0.55 3.56
CA ARG A 371 -1.43 0.71 3.08
C ARG A 371 0.03 0.85 3.50
N ARG A 372 0.34 0.59 4.77
CA ARG A 372 1.72 0.61 5.30
C ARG A 372 2.62 -0.39 4.58
N PHE A 373 2.13 -1.61 4.40
CA PHE A 373 2.86 -2.63 3.64
C PHE A 373 3.07 -2.24 2.17
N ALA A 374 2.13 -1.52 1.54
CA ALA A 374 2.29 -1.03 0.17
C ALA A 374 3.39 0.02 0.05
N VAL A 375 3.48 0.97 0.99
CA VAL A 375 4.57 1.97 1.01
C VAL A 375 5.93 1.31 1.25
N GLU A 376 6.01 0.37 2.19
CA GLU A 376 7.23 -0.40 2.42
C GLU A 376 7.62 -1.22 1.17
N THR A 377 6.64 -1.79 0.48
CA THR A 377 6.86 -2.48 -0.81
C THR A 377 7.44 -1.51 -1.85
N LYS A 378 6.88 -0.31 -2.01
CA LYS A 378 7.41 0.71 -2.94
C LYS A 378 8.86 1.06 -2.60
N LYS A 379 9.20 1.28 -1.34
CA LYS A 379 10.58 1.52 -0.89
C LYS A 379 11.52 0.36 -1.22
N ARG A 380 11.10 -0.88 -0.96
CA ARG A 380 11.88 -2.08 -1.30
C ARG A 380 12.07 -2.21 -2.81
N VAL A 381 11.10 -1.77 -3.60
CA VAL A 381 11.24 -1.69 -5.06
C VAL A 381 12.30 -0.65 -5.45
N GLU A 382 12.19 0.59 -4.96
CA GLU A 382 13.15 1.66 -5.24
C GLU A 382 14.59 1.29 -4.81
N ASN A 383 14.75 0.70 -3.63
CA ASN A 383 16.04 0.23 -3.13
C ASN A 383 16.56 -0.96 -3.93
N GLY A 384 15.69 -1.90 -4.30
CA GLY A 384 16.05 -3.07 -5.08
C GLY A 384 16.49 -2.75 -6.51
N GLU A 385 15.94 -1.69 -7.11
CA GLU A 385 16.44 -1.16 -8.39
C GLU A 385 17.85 -0.60 -8.28
N LYS A 386 18.16 0.07 -7.17
CA LYS A 386 19.46 0.71 -6.96
C LYS A 386 20.55 -0.26 -6.50
N TYR A 387 20.20 -1.21 -5.64
CA TYR A 387 21.16 -2.07 -4.94
C TYR A 387 20.96 -3.57 -5.16
N GLY A 388 19.94 -3.96 -5.93
CA GLY A 388 19.54 -5.35 -6.14
C GLY A 388 18.45 -5.82 -5.19
N PHE A 389 17.53 -6.66 -5.69
CA PHE A 389 16.47 -7.26 -4.90
C PHE A 389 16.98 -8.40 -4.01
N VAL A 390 16.47 -8.46 -2.79
CA VAL A 390 16.78 -9.52 -1.82
C VAL A 390 15.48 -10.13 -1.32
N SER A 391 15.44 -11.47 -1.27
CA SER A 391 14.29 -12.18 -0.71
C SER A 391 14.20 -12.01 0.80
N VAL A 392 12.99 -11.78 1.31
CA VAL A 392 12.72 -11.77 2.75
C VAL A 392 12.73 -13.19 3.32
N GLN A 393 13.08 -13.31 4.59
CA GLN A 393 12.94 -14.57 5.35
C GLN A 393 11.51 -14.67 5.86
N LEU A 394 10.85 -15.79 5.57
CA LEU A 394 9.46 -16.03 5.97
C LEU A 394 9.35 -17.20 6.95
N PRO A 395 8.35 -17.17 7.86
CA PRO A 395 8.10 -18.28 8.76
C PRO A 395 7.48 -19.47 8.00
N GLY A 396 7.53 -20.65 8.63
CA GLY A 396 6.84 -21.86 8.15
C GLY A 396 7.75 -22.83 7.40
N ASN A 397 7.19 -24.00 7.08
CA ASN A 397 7.89 -25.03 6.31
C ASN A 397 7.43 -24.99 4.84
N PRO A 398 8.32 -24.86 3.85
CA PRO A 398 7.95 -24.89 2.42
C PRO A 398 7.48 -26.27 1.94
N GLU A 399 7.81 -27.34 2.67
CA GLU A 399 7.45 -28.73 2.35
C GLU A 399 6.85 -29.43 3.59
N PRO A 400 5.70 -28.96 4.10
CA PRO A 400 5.06 -29.55 5.27
C PRO A 400 4.36 -30.86 4.91
N ALA A 401 4.22 -31.76 5.88
CA ALA A 401 3.41 -32.97 5.69
C ALA A 401 1.95 -32.60 5.34
N PRO A 402 1.29 -33.26 4.35
CA PRO A 402 -0.07 -32.93 3.95
C PRO A 402 -1.05 -33.00 5.12
N LYS A 403 -1.81 -31.93 5.36
CA LYS A 403 -2.82 -31.91 6.42
C LYS A 403 -4.10 -32.61 5.99
N GLN A 404 -4.57 -33.54 6.81
CA GLN A 404 -5.91 -34.11 6.66
C GLN A 404 -6.97 -33.11 7.12
N MET A 405 -7.83 -32.68 6.20
CA MET A 405 -8.95 -31.81 6.53
C MET A 405 -10.09 -32.59 7.19
N LYS A 406 -10.75 -32.00 8.18
CA LYS A 406 -12.00 -32.56 8.72
C LYS A 406 -13.05 -32.59 7.61
N PRO A 407 -13.73 -33.72 7.38
CA PRO A 407 -14.73 -33.82 6.33
C PRO A 407 -15.92 -32.91 6.64
N VAL A 408 -16.46 -32.25 5.61
CA VAL A 408 -17.67 -31.45 5.69
C VAL A 408 -18.75 -32.17 4.89
N LYS A 409 -19.88 -32.48 5.53
CA LYS A 409 -21.00 -33.14 4.85
C LYS A 409 -21.64 -32.18 3.87
N LYS A 410 -21.76 -32.58 2.61
CA LYS A 410 -22.32 -31.79 1.50
C LYS A 410 -23.60 -32.47 1.02
N TYR A 411 -24.64 -31.69 0.78
CA TYR A 411 -25.95 -32.17 0.35
C TYR A 411 -26.32 -31.57 -1.00
N PHE A 412 -26.91 -32.38 -1.87
CA PHE A 412 -27.46 -31.95 -3.15
C PHE A 412 -28.92 -32.39 -3.25
N ARG A 413 -29.83 -31.42 -3.16
CA ARG A 413 -31.27 -31.56 -3.26
C ARG A 413 -31.69 -31.39 -4.72
N ARG A 414 -31.78 -32.51 -5.43
CA ARG A 414 -32.05 -32.53 -6.88
C ARG A 414 -33.39 -31.88 -7.22
N GLU A 415 -34.38 -32.02 -6.35
CA GLU A 415 -35.72 -31.44 -6.43
C GLU A 415 -35.74 -29.90 -6.40
N LEU A 416 -34.73 -29.27 -5.78
CA LEU A 416 -34.58 -27.81 -5.76
C LEU A 416 -33.70 -27.30 -6.92
N CYS A 417 -33.04 -28.19 -7.66
CA CYS A 417 -32.06 -27.81 -8.67
C CYS A 417 -32.74 -27.30 -9.94
N ARG A 418 -32.41 -26.06 -10.35
CA ARG A 418 -32.88 -25.46 -11.61
C ARG A 418 -31.99 -25.78 -12.82
N ASN A 419 -31.01 -26.67 -12.67
CA ASN A 419 -30.00 -27.01 -13.69
C ASN A 419 -29.30 -25.79 -14.35
N CYS A 420 -29.08 -24.70 -13.60
CA CYS A 420 -28.44 -23.48 -14.12
C CYS A 420 -26.93 -23.61 -14.34
N GLN A 421 -26.31 -24.74 -13.95
CA GLN A 421 -24.88 -25.02 -14.05
C GLN A 421 -23.94 -24.05 -13.31
N ALA A 422 -24.45 -23.08 -12.55
CA ALA A 422 -23.65 -22.08 -11.85
C ALA A 422 -22.59 -22.70 -10.91
N CYS A 423 -22.97 -23.72 -10.16
CA CYS A 423 -22.06 -24.44 -9.26
C CYS A 423 -20.90 -25.14 -10.01
N VAL A 424 -21.15 -25.65 -11.22
CA VAL A 424 -20.15 -26.29 -12.06
C VAL A 424 -19.21 -25.23 -12.64
N GLN A 425 -19.77 -24.17 -13.22
CA GLN A 425 -19.01 -23.07 -13.82
C GLN A 425 -18.14 -22.30 -12.81
N LYS A 426 -18.58 -22.22 -11.55
CA LYS A 426 -17.87 -21.54 -10.47
C LYS A 426 -16.98 -22.46 -9.63
N CYS A 427 -16.95 -23.77 -9.93
CA CYS A 427 -16.06 -24.69 -9.23
C CYS A 427 -14.61 -24.45 -9.67
N PRO A 428 -13.70 -24.00 -8.78
CA PRO A 428 -12.34 -23.62 -9.18
C PRO A 428 -11.46 -24.80 -9.61
N VAL A 429 -11.89 -26.03 -9.31
CA VAL A 429 -11.14 -27.28 -9.50
C VAL A 429 -11.89 -28.31 -10.33
N ASN A 430 -13.01 -27.90 -10.95
CA ASN A 430 -13.88 -28.79 -11.72
C ASN A 430 -14.35 -30.03 -10.91
N GLY A 431 -14.48 -29.90 -9.59
CA GLY A 431 -14.90 -30.97 -8.69
C GLY A 431 -16.40 -31.27 -8.75
N ILE A 432 -17.14 -30.80 -9.75
CA ILE A 432 -18.57 -31.07 -9.93
C ILE A 432 -18.81 -31.54 -11.35
N SER A 433 -19.46 -32.69 -11.52
CA SER A 433 -19.83 -33.24 -12.83
C SER A 433 -20.79 -32.31 -13.57
N GLN A 434 -20.52 -32.07 -14.86
CA GLN A 434 -21.43 -31.32 -15.75
C GLN A 434 -22.73 -32.08 -16.00
N GLU A 435 -22.64 -33.42 -16.05
CA GLU A 435 -23.76 -34.31 -16.39
C GLU A 435 -24.60 -34.65 -15.16
N THR A 436 -23.96 -35.16 -14.09
CA THR A 436 -24.68 -35.67 -12.92
C THR A 436 -24.87 -34.61 -11.83
N LEU A 437 -24.13 -33.49 -11.89
CA LEU A 437 -24.03 -32.48 -10.84
C LEU A 437 -23.48 -33.01 -9.50
N GLU A 438 -22.94 -34.22 -9.47
CA GLU A 438 -22.34 -34.80 -8.27
C GLU A 438 -20.95 -34.21 -8.01
N ILE A 439 -20.58 -34.19 -6.72
CA ILE A 439 -19.28 -33.71 -6.28
C ILE A 439 -18.27 -34.85 -6.41
N ARG A 440 -17.14 -34.56 -7.04
CA ARG A 440 -15.96 -35.43 -7.11
C ARG A 440 -15.09 -35.14 -5.89
N GLU A 441 -15.19 -36.00 -4.88
CA GLU A 441 -14.55 -35.80 -3.58
C GLU A 441 -13.02 -35.76 -3.66
N ASP A 442 -12.42 -36.50 -4.59
CA ASP A 442 -10.99 -36.50 -4.90
C ASP A 442 -10.46 -35.14 -5.40
N LEU A 443 -11.34 -34.28 -5.92
CA LEU A 443 -10.99 -32.94 -6.41
C LEU A 443 -11.52 -31.82 -5.53
N CYS A 444 -12.44 -32.10 -4.61
CA CYS A 444 -13.17 -31.07 -3.89
C CYS A 444 -12.28 -30.40 -2.83
N LEU A 445 -11.97 -29.11 -3.02
CA LEU A 445 -11.26 -28.30 -2.02
C LEU A 445 -12.05 -28.02 -0.74
N ASN A 446 -13.34 -28.38 -0.69
CA ASN A 446 -14.26 -27.96 0.38
C ASN A 446 -14.40 -26.43 0.55
N CYS A 447 -14.15 -25.65 -0.50
CA CYS A 447 -14.25 -24.18 -0.47
C CYS A 447 -15.67 -23.60 -0.38
N MET A 448 -16.71 -24.45 -0.49
CA MET A 448 -18.14 -24.07 -0.49
C MET A 448 -18.57 -23.01 -1.52
N ALA A 449 -17.75 -22.71 -2.52
CA ALA A 449 -18.13 -21.82 -3.63
C ALA A 449 -19.43 -22.28 -4.30
N CYS A 450 -19.65 -23.60 -4.43
CA CYS A 450 -20.85 -24.19 -5.01
C CYS A 450 -22.12 -23.95 -4.18
N VAL A 451 -22.01 -23.87 -2.86
CA VAL A 451 -23.12 -23.52 -1.96
C VAL A 451 -23.43 -22.03 -2.09
N LYS A 452 -22.38 -21.18 -2.03
CA LYS A 452 -22.51 -19.72 -2.11
C LYS A 452 -23.18 -19.23 -3.40
N VAL A 453 -22.94 -19.90 -4.53
CA VAL A 453 -23.52 -19.50 -5.84
C VAL A 453 -24.87 -20.16 -6.15
N CYS A 454 -25.36 -21.06 -5.30
CA CYS A 454 -26.59 -21.79 -5.55
C CYS A 454 -27.82 -20.99 -5.09
N ALA A 455 -28.32 -20.13 -5.98
CA ALA A 455 -29.50 -19.30 -5.70
C ALA A 455 -30.76 -20.10 -5.32
N ALA A 456 -30.88 -21.35 -5.78
CA ALA A 456 -32.04 -22.20 -5.50
C ALA A 456 -31.93 -22.95 -4.15
N GLY A 457 -30.82 -22.84 -3.42
CA GLY A 457 -30.60 -23.60 -2.18
C GLY A 457 -30.46 -25.12 -2.37
N ALA A 458 -30.34 -25.59 -3.62
CA ALA A 458 -30.18 -27.00 -3.96
C ALA A 458 -28.87 -27.61 -3.45
N ARG A 459 -27.86 -26.78 -3.19
CA ARG A 459 -26.60 -27.19 -2.56
C ARG A 459 -26.50 -26.60 -1.17
N THR A 460 -26.27 -27.45 -0.19
CA THR A 460 -26.02 -27.05 1.20
C THR A 460 -24.89 -27.89 1.79
N CYS A 461 -24.38 -27.48 2.93
CA CYS A 461 -23.41 -28.24 3.71
C CYS A 461 -23.76 -28.19 5.19
N ASP A 462 -23.32 -29.19 5.95
CA ASP A 462 -23.28 -29.14 7.40
C ASP A 462 -21.81 -28.98 7.82
N CYS A 463 -21.48 -27.77 8.24
CA CYS A 463 -20.16 -27.40 8.76
C CYS A 463 -20.18 -27.13 10.27
N SER A 464 -21.27 -27.47 10.98
CA SER A 464 -21.51 -27.08 12.38
C SER A 464 -20.37 -27.53 13.31
N GLN A 465 -19.95 -28.79 13.19
CA GLN A 465 -18.84 -29.33 14.00
C GLN A 465 -17.48 -28.66 13.70
N VAL A 466 -17.26 -28.30 12.43
CA VAL A 466 -16.03 -27.62 12.03
C VAL A 466 -16.05 -26.16 12.50
N ALA A 467 -17.20 -25.49 12.39
CA ALA A 467 -17.42 -24.14 12.89
C ALA A 467 -17.16 -24.06 14.40
N GLU A 468 -17.78 -24.95 15.18
CA GLU A 468 -17.62 -25.00 16.64
C GLU A 468 -16.16 -25.23 17.04
N TYR A 469 -15.47 -26.16 16.37
CA TYR A 469 -14.03 -26.37 16.60
C TYR A 469 -13.22 -25.11 16.29
N LEU A 470 -13.48 -24.46 15.16
CA LEU A 470 -12.73 -23.28 14.75
C LEU A 470 -12.96 -22.10 15.70
N GLU A 471 -14.21 -21.84 16.07
CA GLU A 471 -14.58 -20.76 16.99
C GLU A 471 -14.05 -21.00 18.39
N LYS A 472 -14.07 -22.25 18.88
CA LYS A 472 -13.49 -22.60 20.19
C LYS A 472 -11.99 -22.31 20.26
N ASN A 473 -11.25 -22.53 19.17
CA ASN A 473 -9.78 -22.47 19.17
C ASN A 473 -9.20 -21.17 18.61
N TYR A 474 -9.95 -20.44 17.77
CA TYR A 474 -9.40 -19.34 16.98
C TYR A 474 -10.28 -18.07 16.98
N ARG A 475 -11.23 -17.94 17.91
CA ARG A 475 -12.13 -16.74 17.97
C ARG A 475 -11.42 -15.46 18.39
N ALA A 476 -10.30 -15.55 19.12
CA ALA A 476 -9.56 -14.37 19.54
C ALA A 476 -9.07 -13.55 18.33
N PRO A 477 -9.38 -12.25 18.23
CA PRO A 477 -8.92 -11.43 17.11
C PRO A 477 -7.39 -11.45 16.96
N LYS A 478 -6.89 -11.59 15.73
CA LYS A 478 -5.48 -11.37 15.40
C LYS A 478 -5.30 -10.09 14.61
N GLU A 479 -4.08 -9.58 14.65
CA GLU A 479 -3.61 -8.52 13.77
C GLU A 479 -2.99 -9.11 12.50
N ILE A 480 -3.01 -8.34 11.42
CA ILE A 480 -2.32 -8.70 10.18
C ILE A 480 -0.82 -8.60 10.43
N GLN A 481 -0.08 -9.65 10.05
CA GLN A 481 1.38 -9.63 10.06
C GLN A 481 1.91 -9.48 8.63
N TYR A 482 3.00 -8.74 8.50
CA TYR A 482 3.75 -8.60 7.25
C TYR A 482 5.26 -8.67 7.52
N PHE A 483 6.02 -9.01 6.48
CA PHE A 483 7.45 -9.34 6.53
C PHE A 483 8.21 -8.59 5.44
#